data_AF-A0A2K3KZR8-F1
#
_entry.id   AF-A0A2K3KZR8-F1
#
_cell.length_a   1.000
_cell.length_b   1.000
_cell.length_c   1.000
_cell.angle_alpha   90.00
_cell.angle_beta   90.00
_cell.angle_gamma   90.00
#
_symmetry.space_group_name_H-M   'P 1'
#
loop_
_entity.id
_entity.type
_entity.pdbx_description
1 polymer ?
#
loop_
_entity_poly.entity_id
_entity_poly.type
_entity_poly.pdbx_seq_one_letter_code
_entity_poly.pdbx_strand_id
1 'polypeptide(L)'
;MDSELVHPSGVIGYDENGFSAPKITVAEGNGEPRADEHPQIPGWFAEHCPIWPGEAHFLKVENTCFQGKSEFQDMLVFQTSTYGKVFVLDGALQLTEKDECSYQEMMTHLPLCSIPNPKKVLLFGGGDGGILREISRHSSVEHIDICEIDTMLID
;
A
#
# COMPACT_ATOMS: atom_id res chain seq x y z
N MET A 1 -5.70 42.35 -3.55
CA MET A 1 -5.34 41.62 -2.32
C MET A 1 -5.57 40.18 -2.67
N ASP A 2 -4.58 39.56 -3.30
CA ASP A 2 -4.63 38.15 -3.67
C ASP A 2 -4.12 37.35 -2.48
N SER A 3 -4.95 36.45 -1.97
CA SER A 3 -4.60 35.51 -0.92
C SER A 3 -3.85 34.33 -1.54
N GLU A 4 -2.54 34.24 -1.31
CA GLU A 4 -1.74 33.06 -1.63
C GLU A 4 -2.23 31.86 -0.79
N LEU A 5 -2.68 30.82 -1.48
CA LEU A 5 -2.92 29.50 -0.91
C LEU A 5 -1.57 28.86 -0.56
N VAL A 6 -1.26 28.79 0.73
CA VAL A 6 -0.11 28.05 1.25
C VAL A 6 -0.41 26.55 1.13
N HIS A 7 0.22 25.87 0.18
CA HIS A 7 0.25 24.41 0.12
C HIS A 7 1.32 23.89 1.08
N PRO A 8 1.00 23.07 2.09
CA PRO A 8 2.01 22.51 2.98
C PRO A 8 2.81 21.43 2.23
N SER A 9 4.07 21.72 1.95
CA SER A 9 5.06 20.73 1.48
C SER A 9 5.64 19.99 2.69
N GLY A 10 5.15 18.77 2.94
CA GLY A 10 5.66 17.88 4.00
C GLY A 10 6.98 17.20 3.61
N VAL A 11 7.85 16.99 4.60
CA VAL A 11 9.09 16.18 4.48
C VAL A 11 8.86 14.85 5.21
N ILE A 12 9.38 13.76 4.63
CA ILE A 12 9.19 12.36 5.08
C ILE A 12 10.44 11.92 5.86
N GLY A 13 10.27 11.28 7.03
CA GLY A 13 11.37 10.71 7.83
C GLY A 13 11.17 9.22 8.17
N TYR A 14 12.27 8.46 8.26
CA TYR A 14 12.33 6.99 8.46
C TYR A 14 12.81 6.59 9.87
N ASP A 15 12.47 5.37 10.32
CA ASP A 15 12.99 4.73 11.55
C ASP A 15 13.90 3.49 11.27
N GLU A 16 14.50 2.96 12.34
CA GLU A 16 15.70 2.10 12.34
C GLU A 16 15.46 0.64 11.89
N ASN A 17 14.22 0.25 11.55
CA ASN A 17 13.86 -1.13 11.22
C ASN A 17 13.62 -1.39 9.73
N GLY A 18 13.83 -0.39 8.87
CA GLY A 18 13.78 -0.56 7.41
C GLY A 18 12.38 -0.70 6.81
N PHE A 19 11.33 -0.56 7.62
CA PHE A 19 9.94 -0.42 7.23
C PHE A 19 9.31 0.61 8.14
N SER A 20 8.98 1.78 7.60
CA SER A 20 8.23 2.81 8.32
C SER A 20 7.39 3.56 7.32
N ALA A 21 6.09 3.68 7.57
CA ALA A 21 5.26 4.52 6.73
C ALA A 21 5.72 5.97 6.78
N PRO A 22 5.43 6.73 5.71
CA PRO A 22 5.73 8.14 5.70
C PRO A 22 5.04 8.81 6.89
N LYS A 23 5.82 9.47 7.75
CA LYS A 23 5.30 10.48 8.68
C LYS A 23 5.38 11.83 7.98
N ILE A 24 4.26 12.55 7.90
CA ILE A 24 4.26 13.95 7.49
C ILE A 24 4.63 14.77 8.74
N THR A 25 5.87 15.24 8.82
CA THR A 25 6.29 16.18 9.87
C THR A 25 6.64 17.55 9.28
N VAL A 26 6.38 18.59 10.08
CA VAL A 26 6.77 19.97 9.80
C VAL A 26 8.27 20.08 10.06
N ALA A 27 9.03 20.61 9.11
CA ALA A 27 10.48 20.70 9.19
C ALA A 27 10.92 21.60 10.35
N GLU A 28 11.57 21.02 11.37
CA GLU A 28 12.48 21.73 12.26
C GLU A 28 13.87 21.10 12.14
N GLY A 29 14.89 21.96 12.02
CA GLY A 29 16.22 21.59 11.53
C GLY A 29 17.17 20.91 12.51
N ASN A 30 18.32 20.56 11.95
CA ASN A 30 19.60 20.18 12.56
C ASN A 30 19.72 18.73 13.08
N GLY A 31 19.99 17.78 12.17
CA GLY A 31 20.51 16.45 12.49
C GLY A 31 21.43 15.95 11.37
N GLU A 32 22.52 15.26 11.72
CA GLU A 32 23.46 14.65 10.76
C GLU A 32 22.76 13.65 9.81
N PRO A 33 23.23 13.52 8.55
CA PRO A 33 22.58 12.66 7.57
C PRO A 33 22.69 11.18 7.98
N ARG A 34 21.55 10.50 8.10
CA ARG A 34 21.51 9.05 8.36
C ARG A 34 21.90 8.28 7.09
N ALA A 35 22.58 7.14 7.26
CA ALA A 35 23.09 6.32 6.16
C ALA A 35 22.01 5.74 5.22
N ASP A 36 20.74 5.88 5.61
CA ASP A 36 19.55 5.34 4.94
C ASP A 36 18.70 6.44 4.27
N GLU A 37 19.30 7.62 4.01
CA GLU A 37 18.60 8.74 3.37
C GLU A 37 18.45 8.53 1.86
N HIS A 38 17.32 7.93 1.48
CA HIS A 38 16.91 7.84 0.08
C HIS A 38 16.45 9.21 -0.44
N PRO A 39 16.70 9.54 -1.73
CA PRO A 39 16.29 10.83 -2.31
C PRO A 39 14.81 11.10 -2.10
N GLN A 40 14.49 12.20 -1.41
CA GLN A 40 13.12 12.67 -1.24
C GLN A 40 12.80 13.66 -2.35
N ILE A 41 11.90 13.29 -3.26
CA ILE A 41 11.44 14.17 -4.35
C ILE A 41 10.08 14.76 -3.94
N PRO A 42 9.96 16.10 -3.80
CA PRO A 42 8.73 16.72 -3.34
C PRO A 42 7.47 16.29 -4.10
N GLY A 43 6.49 15.78 -3.36
CA GLY A 43 5.21 15.30 -3.88
C GLY A 43 5.29 13.98 -4.66
N TRP A 44 6.37 13.21 -4.51
CA TRP A 44 6.46 11.83 -4.98
C TRP A 44 6.59 10.90 -3.77
N PHE A 45 5.87 9.79 -3.82
CA PHE A 45 6.08 8.66 -2.93
C PHE A 45 7.20 7.80 -3.50
N ALA A 46 8.10 7.31 -2.64
CA ALA A 46 9.19 6.42 -3.00
C ALA A 46 9.05 5.13 -2.20
N GLU A 47 8.72 4.04 -2.88
CA GLU A 47 8.86 2.70 -2.31
C GLU A 47 10.32 2.28 -2.43
N HIS A 48 10.95 1.98 -1.30
CA HIS A 48 12.25 1.34 -1.23
C HIS A 48 12.18 0.32 -0.08
N CYS A 49 13.01 -0.71 -0.15
CA CYS A 49 13.03 -1.74 0.88
C CYS A 49 14.43 -2.34 1.00
N PRO A 50 14.89 -2.67 2.23
CA PRO A 50 16.15 -3.38 2.43
C PRO A 50 16.22 -4.75 1.73
N ILE A 51 15.08 -5.37 1.39
CA ILE A 51 15.05 -6.67 0.72
C ILE A 51 15.33 -6.58 -0.79
N TRP A 52 15.25 -5.38 -1.38
CA TRP A 52 15.70 -5.06 -2.74
C TRP A 52 16.61 -3.83 -2.73
N PRO A 53 17.88 -3.97 -2.26
CA PRO A 53 18.77 -2.83 -2.11
C PRO A 53 19.21 -2.27 -3.47
N GLY A 54 19.29 -0.95 -3.58
CA GLY A 54 19.78 -0.25 -4.77
C GLY A 54 18.71 0.12 -5.80
N GLU A 55 17.44 -0.19 -5.52
CA GLU A 55 16.29 0.16 -6.35
C GLU A 55 15.17 0.83 -5.52
N ALA A 56 14.39 1.68 -6.19
CA ALA A 56 13.21 2.32 -5.62
C ALA A 56 12.18 2.63 -6.72
N HIS A 57 10.90 2.51 -6.39
CA HIS A 57 9.79 2.85 -7.27
C HIS A 57 9.15 4.18 -6.85
N PHE A 58 8.94 5.09 -7.80
CA PHE A 58 8.41 6.41 -7.51
C PHE A 58 7.03 6.59 -8.14
N LEU A 59 6.07 7.04 -7.33
CA LEU A 59 4.71 7.36 -7.75
C LEU A 59 4.37 8.80 -7.38
N LYS A 60 3.93 9.59 -8.38
CA LYS A 60 3.53 10.97 -8.17
C LYS A 60 2.24 11.02 -7.34
N VAL A 61 2.30 11.68 -6.19
CA VAL A 61 1.13 11.85 -5.30
C VAL A 61 0.34 13.07 -5.76
N GLU A 62 -0.95 12.88 -6.05
CA GLU A 62 -1.89 13.96 -6.34
C GLU A 62 -2.55 14.46 -5.06
N ASN A 63 -3.05 13.54 -4.23
CA ASN A 63 -3.58 13.84 -2.90
C ASN A 63 -3.53 12.61 -1.99
N THR A 64 -3.39 12.83 -0.69
CA THR A 64 -3.50 11.78 0.33
C THR A 64 -4.97 11.57 0.68
N CYS A 65 -5.47 10.35 0.52
CA CYS A 65 -6.85 9.98 0.85
C CYS A 65 -6.99 9.56 2.32
N PHE A 66 -6.01 8.83 2.83
CA PHE A 66 -5.98 8.34 4.21
C PHE A 66 -4.54 8.16 4.67
N GLN A 67 -4.28 8.43 5.94
CA GLN A 67 -3.03 8.12 6.60
C GLN A 67 -3.34 7.78 8.06
N GLY A 68 -2.89 6.61 8.51
CA GLY A 68 -3.20 6.09 9.82
C GLY A 68 -2.14 5.12 10.31
N LYS A 69 -2.26 4.74 11.58
CA LYS A 69 -1.47 3.69 12.21
C LYS A 69 -2.40 2.82 13.02
N SER A 70 -2.44 1.53 12.71
CA SER A 70 -3.17 0.53 13.50
C SER A 70 -2.29 0.00 14.62
N GLU A 71 -2.78 -1.01 15.36
CA GLU A 71 -1.95 -1.74 16.33
C GLU A 71 -0.84 -2.58 15.65
N PHE A 72 -0.98 -2.85 14.35
CA PHE A 72 -0.11 -3.76 13.61
C PHE A 72 0.88 -3.02 12.71
N GLN A 73 0.45 -1.96 12.04
CA GLN A 73 1.19 -1.36 10.93
C GLN A 73 0.73 0.08 10.67
N ASP A 74 1.58 0.81 9.98
CA ASP A 74 1.22 2.11 9.43
C ASP A 74 0.58 1.95 8.03
N MET A 75 -0.40 2.80 7.74
CA MET A 75 -1.22 2.74 6.53
C MET A 75 -1.23 4.07 5.80
N LEU A 76 -1.15 4.00 4.47
CA LEU A 76 -1.30 5.16 3.59
C LEU A 76 -2.14 4.77 2.37
N VAL A 77 -3.16 5.58 2.09
CA VAL A 77 -3.90 5.55 0.82
C VAL A 77 -3.74 6.91 0.16
N PHE A 78 -3.30 6.93 -1.09
CA PHE A 78 -3.18 8.17 -1.86
C PHE A 78 -3.61 7.98 -3.30
N GLN A 79 -4.02 9.09 -3.92
CA GLN A 79 -4.37 9.13 -5.33
C GLN A 79 -3.14 9.49 -6.17
N THR A 80 -3.00 8.80 -7.31
CA THR A 80 -2.05 9.14 -8.38
C THR A 80 -2.81 9.50 -9.65
N SER A 81 -2.16 10.23 -10.56
CA SER A 81 -2.72 10.55 -11.89
C SER A 81 -2.64 9.39 -12.88
N THR A 82 -1.73 8.43 -12.67
CA THR A 82 -1.40 7.40 -13.66
C THR A 82 -1.71 5.96 -13.24
N TYR A 83 -1.92 5.70 -11.95
CA TYR A 83 -2.17 4.37 -11.37
C TYR A 83 -3.47 4.27 -10.54
N GLY A 84 -4.25 5.36 -10.45
CA GLY A 84 -5.44 5.39 -9.61
C GLY A 84 -5.08 5.55 -8.13
N LYS A 85 -5.92 5.01 -7.24
CA LYS A 85 -5.61 4.89 -5.82
C LYS A 85 -4.51 3.87 -5.60
N VAL A 86 -3.67 4.19 -4.62
CA VAL A 86 -2.52 3.41 -4.21
C VAL A 86 -2.65 3.15 -2.72
N PHE A 87 -2.44 1.90 -2.32
CA PHE A 87 -2.46 1.46 -0.92
C PHE A 87 -1.08 0.95 -0.50
N VAL A 88 -0.62 1.41 0.66
CA VAL A 88 0.72 1.18 1.20
C VAL A 88 0.61 0.80 2.67
N LEU A 89 1.39 -0.21 3.07
CA LEU A 89 1.53 -0.69 4.45
C LEU A 89 3.01 -0.64 4.85
N ASP A 90 3.33 0.01 5.96
CA ASP A 90 4.69 0.20 6.47
C ASP A 90 5.72 0.69 5.41
N GLY A 91 5.23 1.48 4.44
CA GLY A 91 6.04 1.99 3.33
C GLY A 91 6.15 1.07 2.11
N ALA A 92 5.65 -0.17 2.18
CA ALA A 92 5.60 -1.12 1.06
C ALA A 92 4.29 -0.98 0.26
N LEU A 93 4.41 -0.89 -1.06
CA LEU A 93 3.29 -0.82 -1.99
C LEU A 93 2.54 -2.16 -1.97
N GLN A 94 1.25 -2.12 -1.60
CA GLN A 94 0.42 -3.33 -1.58
C GLN A 94 -0.31 -3.52 -2.91
N LEU A 95 -0.93 -2.45 -3.41
CA LEU A 95 -1.67 -2.46 -4.67
C LEU A 95 -1.81 -1.07 -5.27
N THR A 96 -2.10 -1.07 -6.57
CA THR A 96 -2.67 0.08 -7.28
C THR A 96 -3.91 -0.35 -8.04
N GLU A 97 -4.92 0.52 -8.18
CA GLU A 97 -6.13 0.20 -8.94
C GLU A 97 -5.85 -0.19 -10.40
N LYS A 98 -4.76 0.30 -10.98
CA LYS A 98 -4.44 0.08 -12.39
C LYS A 98 -3.95 -1.33 -12.70
N ASP A 99 -3.21 -1.95 -11.78
CA ASP A 99 -2.53 -3.23 -12.02
C ASP A 99 -2.83 -4.32 -10.99
N GLU A 100 -3.66 -4.05 -9.99
CA GLU A 100 -4.09 -5.04 -8.98
C GLU A 100 -4.61 -6.35 -9.59
N CYS A 101 -5.26 -6.28 -10.76
CA CYS A 101 -5.84 -7.43 -11.45
C CYS A 101 -4.78 -8.49 -11.77
N SER A 102 -3.56 -8.08 -12.14
CA SER A 102 -2.51 -9.03 -12.51
C SER A 102 -2.11 -9.92 -11.33
N TYR A 103 -2.02 -9.33 -10.13
CA TYR A 103 -1.72 -10.07 -8.91
C TYR A 103 -2.94 -10.87 -8.44
N GLN A 104 -4.11 -10.21 -8.32
CA GLN A 104 -5.32 -10.80 -7.74
C GLN A 104 -5.85 -11.97 -8.57
N GLU A 105 -5.91 -11.82 -9.90
CA GLU A 105 -6.34 -12.88 -10.82
C GLU A 105 -5.39 -14.06 -10.78
N MET A 106 -4.07 -13.82 -10.81
CA MET A 106 -3.09 -14.91 -10.83
C MET A 106 -3.06 -15.65 -9.50
N MET A 107 -3.07 -14.94 -8.36
CA MET A 107 -3.10 -15.55 -7.03
C MET A 107 -4.36 -16.40 -6.82
N THR A 108 -5.48 -16.01 -7.44
CA THR A 108 -6.77 -16.69 -7.29
C THR A 108 -6.96 -17.82 -8.29
N HIS A 109 -6.81 -17.54 -9.59
CA HIS A 109 -7.22 -18.46 -10.64
C HIS A 109 -6.21 -19.58 -10.85
N LEU A 110 -4.91 -19.36 -10.60
CA LEU A 110 -3.94 -20.45 -10.67
C LEU A 110 -4.32 -21.65 -9.78
N PRO A 111 -4.54 -21.50 -8.45
CA PRO A 111 -4.94 -22.62 -7.62
C PRO A 111 -6.37 -23.12 -7.93
N LEU A 112 -7.34 -22.22 -8.10
CA LEU A 112 -8.75 -22.62 -8.23
C LEU A 112 -9.08 -23.27 -9.59
N CYS A 113 -8.38 -22.92 -10.66
CA CYS A 113 -8.52 -23.60 -11.96
C CYS A 113 -7.72 -24.91 -12.05
N SER A 114 -6.85 -25.20 -11.08
CA SER A 114 -6.01 -26.41 -11.07
C SER A 114 -6.66 -27.59 -10.34
N ILE A 115 -7.83 -27.39 -9.73
CA ILE A 115 -8.58 -28.44 -9.02
C ILE A 115 -10.04 -28.47 -9.48
N PRO A 116 -10.68 -29.64 -9.55
CA PRO A 116 -12.07 -29.72 -9.95
C PRO A 116 -13.00 -29.24 -8.82
N ASN A 117 -13.92 -28.32 -9.15
CA ASN A 117 -15.01 -27.86 -8.28
C ASN A 117 -14.55 -27.46 -6.85
N PRO A 118 -13.67 -26.47 -6.69
CA PRO A 118 -13.34 -25.95 -5.35
C PRO A 118 -14.61 -25.45 -4.64
N LYS A 119 -14.83 -25.92 -3.41
CA LYS A 119 -16.03 -25.62 -2.60
C LYS A 119 -15.77 -24.71 -1.41
N LYS A 120 -14.64 -24.89 -0.74
CA LYS A 120 -14.27 -24.12 0.46
C LYS A 120 -12.88 -23.55 0.26
N VAL A 121 -12.74 -22.25 0.46
CA VAL A 121 -11.49 -21.51 0.27
C VAL A 121 -11.16 -20.77 1.56
N LEU A 122 -9.91 -20.88 2.02
CA LEU A 122 -9.38 -20.10 3.13
C LEU A 122 -8.38 -19.10 2.56
N LEU A 123 -8.63 -17.81 2.83
CA LEU A 123 -7.77 -16.70 2.46
C LEU A 123 -7.14 -16.12 3.73
N PHE A 124 -5.81 -16.08 3.78
CA PHE A 124 -5.07 -15.32 4.79
C PHE A 124 -4.69 -13.96 4.23
N GLY A 125 -4.93 -12.90 4.99
CA GLY A 125 -4.84 -11.52 4.53
C GLY A 125 -5.94 -11.18 3.52
N GLY A 126 -5.63 -10.30 2.57
CA GLY A 126 -6.54 -9.92 1.49
C GLY A 126 -7.66 -8.98 1.94
N GLY A 127 -7.43 -8.18 2.99
CA GLY A 127 -8.43 -7.22 3.45
C GLY A 127 -8.71 -6.07 2.49
N ASP A 128 -7.94 -5.90 1.39
CA ASP A 128 -8.33 -5.04 0.26
C ASP A 128 -9.55 -5.58 -0.50
N GLY A 129 -9.87 -6.87 -0.33
CA GLY A 129 -11.05 -7.53 -0.89
C GLY A 129 -10.92 -7.92 -2.37
N GLY A 130 -9.82 -7.60 -3.05
CA GLY A 130 -9.65 -7.92 -4.46
C GLY A 130 -9.52 -9.42 -4.72
N ILE A 131 -8.77 -10.15 -3.89
CA ILE A 131 -8.72 -11.62 -3.99
C ILE A 131 -10.10 -12.24 -3.68
N LEU A 132 -10.84 -11.73 -2.69
CA LEU A 132 -12.20 -12.19 -2.39
C LEU A 132 -13.15 -12.01 -3.59
N ARG A 133 -13.05 -10.88 -4.29
CA ARG A 133 -13.80 -10.60 -5.53
C ARG A 133 -13.52 -11.65 -6.59
N GLU A 134 -12.25 -12.02 -6.78
CA GLU A 134 -11.86 -13.01 -7.78
C GLU A 134 -12.27 -14.43 -7.40
N ILE A 135 -12.16 -14.82 -6.11
CA ILE A 135 -12.62 -16.14 -5.63
C ILE A 135 -14.13 -16.29 -5.89
N SER A 136 -14.89 -15.22 -5.64
CA SER A 136 -16.35 -15.18 -5.81
C SER A 136 -16.83 -15.38 -7.25
N ARG A 137 -15.93 -15.35 -8.25
CA ARG A 137 -16.26 -15.68 -9.65
C ARG A 137 -16.43 -17.18 -9.90
N HIS A 138 -15.88 -18.03 -9.04
CA HIS A 138 -15.99 -19.48 -9.17
C HIS A 138 -17.29 -19.98 -8.56
N SER A 139 -18.28 -20.28 -9.40
CA SER A 139 -19.62 -20.71 -8.97
C SER A 139 -19.65 -22.01 -8.17
N SER A 140 -18.57 -22.81 -8.20
CA SER A 140 -18.44 -24.00 -7.35
C SER A 140 -18.11 -23.68 -5.90
N VAL A 141 -17.58 -22.48 -5.61
CA VAL A 141 -17.19 -22.06 -4.27
C VAL A 141 -18.46 -21.74 -3.48
N GLU A 142 -18.63 -22.44 -2.37
CA GLU A 142 -19.79 -22.35 -1.48
C GLU A 142 -19.46 -21.57 -0.19
N HIS A 143 -18.18 -21.53 0.20
CA HIS A 143 -17.73 -20.88 1.43
C HIS A 143 -16.33 -20.29 1.28
N ILE A 144 -16.14 -19.07 1.78
CA ILE A 144 -14.86 -18.37 1.83
C ILE A 144 -14.63 -17.93 3.28
N ASP A 145 -13.59 -18.46 3.90
CA ASP A 145 -13.08 -17.97 5.19
C ASP A 145 -11.98 -16.95 4.90
N ILE A 146 -12.07 -15.75 5.47
CA ILE A 146 -10.99 -14.76 5.45
C ILE A 146 -10.43 -14.58 6.86
N CYS A 147 -9.10 -14.57 6.96
CA CYS A 147 -8.37 -14.29 8.18
C CYS A 147 -7.48 -13.08 7.94
N GLU A 148 -8.03 -11.90 8.24
CA GLU A 148 -7.31 -10.62 8.27
C GLU A 148 -7.18 -10.20 9.74
N ILE A 149 -5.96 -9.82 10.14
CA ILE A 149 -5.65 -9.47 11.53
C ILE A 149 -5.96 -8.00 11.82
N ASP A 150 -5.84 -7.15 10.80
CA ASP A 150 -5.95 -5.71 10.96
C ASP A 150 -7.31 -5.19 10.51
N THR A 151 -8.20 -4.91 11.47
CA THR A 151 -9.54 -4.40 11.16
C THR A 151 -9.53 -3.02 10.52
N MET A 152 -8.52 -2.18 10.82
CA MET A 152 -8.40 -0.85 10.20
C MET A 152 -8.16 -0.94 8.69
N LEU A 153 -7.61 -2.06 8.21
CA LEU A 153 -7.40 -2.30 6.79
C LEU A 153 -8.73 -2.52 6.04
N ILE A 154 -9.75 -3.04 6.75
CA ILE A 154 -11.07 -3.40 6.19
C ILE A 154 -12.05 -2.22 6.23
N ASP A 155 -11.96 -1.37 7.27
CA ASP A 155 -12.88 -0.25 7.53
C ASP A 155 -12.69 0.96 6.58
#